data_AF-A0A7J6UL62-F1
#
_entry.id   AF-A0A7J6UL62-F1
#
_cell.length_a   1.000
_cell.length_b   1.000
_cell.length_c   1.000
_cell.angle_alpha   90.00
_cell.angle_beta   90.00
_cell.angle_gamma   90.00
#
_symmetry.space_group_name_H-M   'P 1'
#
loop_
_entity.id
_entity.type
_entity.pdbx_description
1 polymer ?
#
loop_
_entity_poly.entity_id
_entity_poly.type
_entity_poly.pdbx_seq_one_letter_code
_entity_poly.pdbx_strand_id
1 'polypeptide(L)'
;MVKECKEHGPLYDAALDEEELELMKSMLHRVDMVCQKAYNLGVKIMIDAEWTAIQPAIDNVVVHMMRKYNRDTEKGPIVFNTFQTYLKDARFRVN
;
A
#
# COMPACT_ATOMS: atom_id res chain seq x y z
N MET A 1 19.53 1.37 -5.81
CA MET A 1 19.82 1.33 -4.35
C MET A 1 20.38 -0.02 -3.88
N VAL A 2 20.03 -1.16 -4.49
CA VAL A 2 20.63 -2.47 -4.11
C VAL A 2 21.67 -3.00 -5.12
N LYS A 3 21.64 -2.53 -6.38
CA LYS A 3 22.63 -2.91 -7.42
C LYS A 3 24.09 -2.49 -7.09
N GLU A 4 24.30 -1.61 -6.11
CA GLU A 4 25.62 -1.14 -5.67
C GLU A 4 26.10 -1.81 -4.37
N CYS A 5 25.35 -2.78 -3.83
CA CYS A 5 25.77 -3.51 -2.64
C CYS A 5 27.03 -4.32 -2.93
N LYS A 6 28.09 -4.04 -2.15
CA LYS A 6 29.41 -4.70 -2.27
C LYS A 6 29.40 -6.15 -1.77
N GLU A 7 28.43 -6.49 -0.93
CA GLU A 7 28.27 -7.82 -0.33
C GLU A 7 26.86 -8.34 -0.56
N HIS A 8 26.77 -9.63 -0.88
CA HIS A 8 25.52 -10.34 -1.10
C HIS A 8 24.88 -10.69 0.23
N GLY A 9 24.04 -9.78 0.74
CA GLY A 9 23.32 -9.93 2.01
C GLY A 9 21.83 -10.16 1.82
N PRO A 10 21.06 -10.37 2.91
CA PRO A 10 19.62 -10.68 2.85
C PRO A 10 18.77 -9.58 2.19
N LEU A 11 19.26 -8.33 2.14
CA LEU A 11 18.60 -7.23 1.42
C LEU A 11 18.84 -7.28 -0.10
N TYR A 12 19.92 -7.91 -0.54
CA TYR A 12 20.17 -8.18 -1.96
C TYR A 12 19.17 -9.21 -2.48
N ASP A 13 18.96 -10.29 -1.73
CA ASP A 13 17.99 -11.35 -2.07
C ASP A 13 16.54 -10.86 -2.05
N ALA A 14 16.23 -9.88 -1.21
CA ALA A 14 14.90 -9.29 -1.11
C ALA A 14 14.68 -8.10 -2.07
N ALA A 15 15.69 -7.71 -2.85
CA ALA A 15 15.58 -6.60 -3.77
C ALA A 15 14.80 -7.00 -5.01
N LEU A 16 13.87 -6.12 -5.41
CA LEU A 16 13.17 -6.29 -6.68
C LEU A 16 14.13 -6.15 -7.85
N ASP A 17 13.95 -6.99 -8.86
CA ASP A 17 14.59 -6.79 -10.14
C ASP A 17 13.95 -5.62 -10.92
N GLU A 18 14.45 -5.37 -12.13
CA GLU A 18 14.00 -4.22 -12.93
C GLU A 18 12.58 -4.39 -13.48
N GLU A 19 12.18 -5.63 -13.78
CA GLU A 19 10.83 -5.94 -14.23
C GLU A 19 9.83 -5.85 -13.07
N GLU A 20 10.16 -6.44 -11.93
CA GLU A 20 9.36 -6.38 -10.71
C GLU A 20 9.16 -4.94 -10.21
N LEU A 21 10.20 -4.10 -10.31
CA LEU A 21 10.11 -2.69 -9.98
C LEU A 21 9.12 -1.96 -10.89
N GLU A 22 9.11 -2.28 -12.19
CA GLU A 22 8.19 -1.66 -13.15
C GLU A 22 6.75 -2.14 -12.95
N LEU A 23 6.56 -3.42 -12.63
CA LEU A 23 5.28 -3.97 -12.22
C LEU A 23 4.74 -3.29 -10.97
N MET A 24 5.60 -3.08 -9.96
CA MET A 24 5.24 -2.37 -8.73
C MET A 24 4.83 -0.92 -9.02
N LYS A 25 5.61 -0.17 -9.83
CA LYS A 25 5.26 1.21 -10.22
C LYS A 25 3.94 1.27 -10.96
N SER A 26 3.73 0.36 -11.91
CA SER A 26 2.50 0.27 -12.69
C SER A 26 1.29 -0.02 -11.80
N MET A 27 1.44 -0.91 -10.81
CA MET A 27 0.40 -1.19 -9.82
C MET A 27 0.10 0.05 -8.96
N LEU A 28 1.12 0.70 -8.40
CA LEU A 28 0.97 1.92 -7.59
C LEU A 28 0.28 3.04 -8.38
N HIS A 29 0.63 3.21 -9.65
CA HIS A 29 0.01 4.19 -10.53
C HIS A 29 -1.49 3.91 -10.71
N ARG A 30 -1.90 2.64 -10.92
CA ARG A 30 -3.31 2.29 -11.03
C ARG A 30 -4.09 2.57 -9.75
N VAL A 31 -3.53 2.21 -8.59
CA VAL A 31 -4.15 2.50 -7.29
C VAL A 31 -4.30 4.02 -7.11
N ASP A 32 -3.26 4.79 -7.42
CA ASP A 32 -3.30 6.25 -7.32
C ASP A 32 -4.38 6.87 -8.21
N MET A 33 -4.51 6.40 -9.44
CA MET A 33 -5.55 6.86 -10.38
C MET A 33 -6.97 6.59 -9.86
N VAL A 34 -7.20 5.42 -9.27
CA VAL A 34 -8.50 5.08 -8.65
C VAL A 34 -8.77 5.98 -7.44
N CYS A 35 -7.80 6.15 -6.54
CA CYS A 35 -7.93 7.03 -5.37
C CYS A 35 -8.16 8.49 -5.77
N GLN A 36 -7.43 9.01 -6.76
CA GLN A 36 -7.61 10.36 -7.28
C GLN A 36 -9.02 10.55 -7.85
N LYS A 37 -9.51 9.57 -8.62
CA LYS A 37 -10.85 9.63 -9.20
C LYS A 37 -11.93 9.66 -8.11
N ALA A 38 -11.80 8.83 -7.08
CA ALA A 38 -12.74 8.81 -5.96
C ALA A 38 -12.70 10.10 -5.14
N TYR A 39 -11.51 10.64 -4.88
CA TYR A 39 -11.32 11.94 -4.22
C TYR A 39 -11.98 13.08 -5.01
N ASN A 40 -11.88 13.07 -6.34
CA ASN A 40 -12.52 14.07 -7.20
C ASN A 40 -14.05 13.95 -7.19
N LEU A 41 -14.58 12.72 -7.10
CA LEU A 41 -16.01 12.45 -7.05
C LEU A 41 -16.61 12.56 -5.65
N GLY A 42 -15.79 12.69 -4.59
CA GLY A 42 -16.25 12.69 -3.20
C GLY A 42 -16.81 11.34 -2.74
N VAL A 43 -16.39 10.23 -3.37
CA VAL A 43 -16.80 8.87 -2.99
C VAL A 43 -15.69 8.17 -2.21
N LYS A 44 -16.07 7.21 -1.37
CA LYS A 44 -15.15 6.47 -0.49
C LYS A 44 -14.64 5.21 -1.18
N ILE A 45 -13.39 4.84 -0.90
CA ILE A 45 -12.78 3.58 -1.32
C ILE A 45 -12.40 2.78 -0.09
N MET A 46 -12.80 1.52 -0.06
CA MET A 46 -12.31 0.51 0.87
C MET A 46 -11.43 -0.46 0.10
N ILE A 47 -10.21 -0.70 0.59
CA ILE A 47 -9.29 -1.66 -0.01
C ILE A 47 -9.42 -2.98 0.75
N ASP A 48 -9.71 -4.05 0.02
CA ASP A 48 -9.88 -5.38 0.59
C ASP A 48 -8.55 -5.94 1.13
N ALA A 49 -8.66 -6.70 2.22
CA ALA A 49 -7.55 -7.46 2.76
C ALA A 49 -7.49 -8.85 2.09
N GLU A 50 -6.28 -9.29 1.80
CA GLU A 50 -5.96 -10.54 1.12
C GLU A 50 -5.30 -11.54 2.07
N TRP A 51 -4.64 -12.57 1.53
CA TRP A 51 -3.95 -13.56 2.35
C TRP A 51 -2.75 -12.95 3.10
N THR A 52 -2.41 -13.53 4.25
CA THR A 52 -1.49 -12.94 5.24
C THR A 52 -0.09 -12.64 4.72
N ALA A 53 0.42 -13.40 3.75
CA ALA A 53 1.76 -13.23 3.22
C ALA A 53 1.92 -11.92 2.41
N ILE A 54 0.88 -11.48 1.70
CA ILE A 54 0.92 -10.22 0.92
C ILE A 54 0.39 -9.02 1.70
N GLN A 55 -0.40 -9.26 2.75
CA GLN A 55 -1.08 -8.20 3.50
C GLN A 55 -0.15 -7.05 3.97
N PRO A 56 1.09 -7.28 4.44
CA PRO A 56 1.99 -6.18 4.81
C PRO A 56 2.31 -5.23 3.65
N ALA A 57 2.42 -5.74 2.41
CA ALA A 57 2.63 -4.90 1.24
C ALA A 57 1.38 -4.07 0.92
N ILE A 58 0.20 -4.69 0.98
CA ILE A 58 -1.09 -4.00 0.79
C ILE A 58 -1.26 -2.91 1.84
N ASP A 59 -1.09 -3.23 3.12
CA ASP A 59 -1.21 -2.28 4.23
C ASP A 59 -0.33 -1.03 4.01
N ASN A 60 0.92 -1.21 3.57
CA ASN A 60 1.82 -0.10 3.26
C ASN A 60 1.30 0.79 2.12
N VAL A 61 0.78 0.18 1.04
CA VAL A 61 0.19 0.92 -0.09
C VAL A 61 -1.05 1.69 0.38
N VAL A 62 -1.94 1.05 1.14
CA VAL A 62 -3.16 1.70 1.64
C VAL A 62 -2.81 2.87 2.55
N VAL A 63 -1.91 2.68 3.51
CA VAL A 63 -1.48 3.75 4.42
C VAL A 63 -0.84 4.90 3.65
N HIS A 64 -0.06 4.61 2.60
CA HIS A 64 0.48 5.66 1.72
C HIS A 64 -0.63 6.45 1.04
N MET A 65 -1.64 5.78 0.47
CA MET A 65 -2.78 6.45 -0.17
C MET A 65 -3.65 7.21 0.83
N MET A 66 -3.88 6.68 2.02
CA MET A 66 -4.58 7.39 3.11
C MET A 66 -3.84 8.68 3.48
N ARG A 67 -2.51 8.61 3.62
CA ARG A 67 -1.68 9.80 3.88
C ARG A 67 -1.77 10.84 2.77
N LYS A 68 -2.03 10.43 1.52
CA LYS A 68 -2.18 11.34 0.38
C LYS A 68 -3.59 11.94 0.30
N TYR A 69 -4.64 11.13 0.45
CA TYR A 69 -6.02 11.52 0.14
C TYR A 69 -6.92 11.83 1.33
N ASN A 70 -6.56 11.46 2.56
CA ASN A 70 -7.40 11.69 3.75
C ASN A 70 -7.03 12.97 4.53
N ARG A 71 -6.28 13.90 3.91
CA ARG A 71 -5.88 15.17 4.56
C ARG A 71 -6.91 16.29 4.42
N ASP A 72 -7.83 16.14 3.48
CA ASP A 72 -8.86 17.13 3.21
C ASP A 72 -9.95 17.07 4.30
N THR A 73 -10.04 18.12 5.12
CA THR A 73 -11.01 18.21 6.21
C THR A 73 -12.44 18.43 5.73
N GLU A 74 -12.64 19.01 4.56
CA GLU A 74 -13.99 19.28 4.01
C GLU A 74 -14.61 18.00 3.44
N LYS A 75 -13.80 17.21 2.73
CA LYS A 75 -14.23 15.92 2.16
C LYS A 75 -14.21 14.77 3.17
N GLY A 76 -13.39 14.90 4.23
CA GLY A 76 -13.17 13.83 5.20
C GLY A 76 -12.36 12.66 4.62
N PRO A 77 -12.27 11.53 5.35
CA PRO A 77 -11.49 10.38 4.91
C PRO A 77 -12.12 9.71 3.68
N ILE A 78 -11.30 9.50 2.65
CA ILE A 78 -11.68 8.92 1.36
C ILE A 78 -11.23 7.46 1.24
N VAL A 79 -10.00 7.15 1.64
CA VAL A 79 -9.41 5.81 1.55
C VAL A 79 -9.49 5.11 2.91
N PHE A 80 -9.98 3.87 2.91
CA PHE A 80 -10.13 3.04 4.10
C PHE A 80 -9.38 1.72 3.92
N ASN A 81 -8.71 1.27 4.99
CA ASN A 81 -8.06 -0.03 5.05
C ASN A 81 -8.99 -1.09 5.67
N THR A 82 -8.76 -2.36 5.32
CA THR A 82 -9.47 -3.51 5.90
C THR A 82 -8.53 -4.28 6.81
N PHE A 83 -8.90 -4.46 8.09
CA PHE A 83 -8.12 -5.25 9.04
C PHE A 83 -8.84 -6.57 9.36
N GLN A 84 -8.14 -7.68 9.17
CA GLN A 84 -8.65 -9.03 9.41
C GLN A 84 -8.55 -9.39 10.91
N THR A 85 -9.63 -9.19 11.65
CA THR A 85 -9.65 -9.36 13.12
C THR A 85 -9.50 -10.79 13.62
N TYR A 86 -9.62 -11.80 12.74
CA TYR A 86 -9.38 -13.20 13.09
C TYR A 86 -7.89 -13.52 13.24
N LEU A 87 -6.99 -12.67 12.75
CA LEU A 87 -5.55 -12.87 12.85
C LEU A 87 -5.03 -12.40 14.21
N LYS A 88 -4.08 -13.15 14.77
CA LYS A 88 -3.44 -12.84 16.06
C LYS A 88 -2.67 -11.53 16.04
N ASP A 89 -2.14 -11.14 14.88
CA ASP A 89 -1.37 -9.92 14.70
C ASP A 89 -2.23 -8.69 14.35
N ALA A 90 -3.54 -8.85 14.17
CA ALA A 90 -4.45 -7.77 13.78
C ALA A 90 -4.36 -6.56 14.73
N ARG A 91 -4.22 -6.81 16.03
CA ARG A 91 -4.07 -5.73 17.03
C ARG A 91 -2.81 -4.89 16.80
N PHE A 92 -1.72 -5.48 16.32
CA PHE A 92 -0.48 -4.76 16.06
C PHE A 92 -0.52 -3.96 14.75
N ARG A 93 -1.39 -4.35 13.80
CA ARG A 93 -1.53 -3.67 12.50
C ARG A 93 -2.34 -2.37 12.53
N VAL A 94 -3.14 -2.17 13.58
CA VAL A 94 -4.05 -1.01 13.70
C VAL A 94 -3.41 0.19 14.41
N ASN A 95 -2.29 0.01 15.12
CA ASN A 95 -1.59 1.09 15.85
C ASN A 95 -0.48 1.70 14.99
#